data_AF-A0A1R0WB38-F1
#
_entry.id   AF-A0A1R0WB38-F1
#
_cell.length_a   1.000
_cell.length_b   1.000
_cell.length_c   1.000
_cell.angle_alpha   90.00
_cell.angle_beta   90.00
_cell.angle_gamma   90.00
#
_symmetry.space_group_name_H-M   'P 1'
#
loop_
_entity.id
_entity.type
_entity.pdbx_description
1 polymer ?
#
loop_
_entity_poly.entity_id
_entity_poly.type
_entity_poly.pdbx_seq_one_letter_code
_entity_poly.pdbx_strand_id
1 'polypeptide(L)'
;MSAQVVLFEHQNDRYCLIAIDSLGLTTALSNELRERVAEALDTTAVNVMLNFSHTHSAPDPFSPLNGQKYYSLLCDRVVSCVKESLVNLQPCLVSWSVGETDIGENRRDGCSVVDKRLGALQFVNATTQKSIVMLLRVVHMPLPAFVVKAKKDGASKAATVVPNGPFKIKQGQKGKLSKARHMAALRYAIERR
;
A
#
# COMPACT_ATOMS: atom_id res chain seq x y z
N MET A 1 -6.90 -2.98 13.49
CA MET A 1 -7.12 -2.82 12.04
C MET A 1 -6.65 -1.43 11.62
N SER A 2 -5.79 -1.34 10.61
CA SER A 2 -5.32 -0.08 10.03
C SER A 2 -5.60 -0.05 8.52
N ALA A 3 -5.70 1.16 7.97
CA ALA A 3 -5.70 1.41 6.53
C ALA A 3 -4.61 2.43 6.22
N GLN A 4 -3.96 2.27 5.08
CA GLN A 4 -2.88 3.13 4.60
C GLN A 4 -3.21 3.54 3.17
N VAL A 5 -3.09 4.83 2.89
CA VAL A 5 -3.46 5.40 1.59
C VAL A 5 -2.23 6.00 0.95
N VAL A 6 -2.03 5.67 -0.33
CA VAL A 6 -1.09 6.36 -1.20
C VAL A 6 -1.86 6.95 -2.36
N LEU A 7 -1.81 8.27 -2.49
CA LEU A 7 -2.40 9.02 -3.58
C LEU A 7 -1.31 9.45 -4.56
N PHE A 8 -1.57 9.21 -5.85
CA PHE A 8 -0.75 9.63 -6.97
C PHE A 8 -1.52 10.65 -7.81
N GLU A 9 -0.85 11.68 -8.28
CA GLU A 9 -1.40 12.60 -9.29
C GLU A 9 -0.46 12.68 -10.49
N HIS A 10 -0.95 12.40 -11.70
CA HIS A 10 -0.18 12.48 -12.93
C HIS A 10 -1.06 13.02 -14.07
N GLN A 11 -0.60 14.06 -14.77
CA GLN A 11 -1.36 14.67 -15.88
C GLN A 11 -2.80 15.03 -15.49
N ASN A 12 -3.00 15.50 -14.26
CA ASN A 12 -4.30 15.79 -13.62
C ASN A 12 -5.17 14.57 -13.31
N ASP A 13 -4.76 13.35 -13.64
CA ASP A 13 -5.42 12.13 -13.19
C ASP A 13 -4.94 11.74 -11.79
N ARG A 14 -5.88 11.27 -10.96
CA ARG A 14 -5.62 10.79 -9.59
C ARG A 14 -5.78 9.30 -9.47
N TYR A 15 -4.81 8.65 -8.84
CA TYR A 15 -4.81 7.21 -8.59
C TYR A 15 -4.60 6.94 -7.11
N CYS A 16 -5.32 5.96 -6.57
CA CYS A 16 -5.31 5.68 -5.14
C CYS A 16 -4.98 4.20 -4.90
N LEU A 17 -3.96 3.93 -4.09
CA LEU A 17 -3.68 2.60 -3.57
C LEU A 17 -3.97 2.59 -2.08
N ILE A 18 -4.86 1.68 -1.66
CA ILE A 18 -5.29 1.55 -0.28
C ILE A 18 -4.89 0.17 0.22
N ALA A 19 -3.99 0.11 1.20
CA ALA A 19 -3.66 -1.12 1.91
C ALA A 19 -4.50 -1.22 3.19
N ILE A 20 -5.28 -2.30 3.34
CA ILE A 20 -6.23 -2.52 4.43
C ILE A 20 -5.84 -3.77 5.20
N ASP A 21 -5.72 -3.65 6.52
CA ASP A 21 -5.55 -4.80 7.41
C ASP A 21 -6.86 -5.53 7.62
N SER A 22 -7.25 -6.32 6.63
CA SER A 22 -8.42 -7.21 6.65
C SER A 22 -8.12 -8.48 5.83
N LEU A 23 -8.95 -9.51 6.03
CA LEU A 23 -8.93 -10.73 5.22
C LEU A 23 -9.24 -10.41 3.75
N GLY A 24 -10.20 -9.51 3.54
CA GLY A 24 -10.73 -9.16 2.23
C GLY A 24 -12.16 -8.65 2.36
N LEU A 25 -12.68 -8.12 1.25
CA LEU A 25 -14.09 -7.79 1.08
C LEU A 25 -14.65 -8.59 -0.09
N THR A 26 -15.97 -8.75 -0.16
CA THR A 26 -16.61 -9.24 -1.40
C THR A 26 -16.43 -8.23 -2.51
N THR A 27 -16.66 -8.65 -3.76
CA THR A 27 -16.63 -7.76 -4.92
C THR A 27 -17.60 -6.57 -4.76
N ALA A 28 -18.80 -6.81 -4.23
CA ALA A 28 -19.80 -5.76 -4.02
C ALA A 28 -19.31 -4.69 -3.03
N LEU A 29 -18.86 -5.09 -1.84
CA LEU A 29 -18.32 -4.16 -0.84
C LEU A 29 -17.01 -3.48 -1.32
N SER A 30 -16.18 -4.21 -2.08
CA SER A 30 -14.98 -3.63 -2.68
C SER A 30 -15.31 -2.54 -3.69
N ASN A 31 -16.31 -2.77 -4.55
CA ASN A 31 -16.73 -1.80 -5.57
C ASN A 31 -17.35 -0.56 -4.93
N GLU A 32 -18.23 -0.75 -3.95
CA GLU A 32 -18.83 0.36 -3.21
C GLU A 32 -17.76 1.23 -2.52
N LEU A 33 -16.78 0.62 -1.84
CA LEU A 33 -15.67 1.37 -1.24
C LEU A 33 -14.85 2.11 -2.30
N ARG A 34 -14.58 1.49 -3.46
CA ARG A 34 -13.86 2.13 -4.57
C ARG A 34 -14.63 3.32 -5.14
N GLU A 35 -15.94 3.22 -5.27
CA GLU A 35 -16.81 4.30 -5.75
C GLU A 35 -16.80 5.49 -4.78
N ARG A 36 -16.97 5.25 -3.48
CA ARG A 36 -16.88 6.31 -2.45
C ARG A 36 -15.53 7.03 -2.47
N VAL A 37 -14.44 6.29 -2.65
CA VAL A 37 -13.09 6.87 -2.75
C VAL A 37 -12.92 7.64 -4.06
N ALA A 38 -13.43 7.11 -5.17
CA ALA A 38 -13.36 7.76 -6.47
C ALA A 38 -14.12 9.09 -6.47
N GLU A 39 -15.32 9.14 -5.89
CA GLU A 39 -16.09 10.36 -5.67
C GLU A 39 -15.30 11.36 -4.82
N ALA A 40 -14.71 10.91 -3.70
CA ALA A 40 -13.92 11.78 -2.83
C ALA A 40 -12.65 12.35 -3.48
N LEU A 41 -12.17 11.73 -4.57
CA LEU A 41 -10.98 12.14 -5.30
C LEU A 41 -11.28 12.85 -6.62
N ASP A 42 -12.54 12.95 -7.02
CA ASP A 42 -12.94 13.38 -8.37
C ASP A 42 -12.22 12.53 -9.45
N THR A 43 -12.35 11.21 -9.35
CA THR A 43 -11.77 10.25 -10.30
C THR A 43 -12.72 9.08 -10.54
N THR A 44 -12.24 8.03 -11.21
CA THR A 44 -13.00 6.82 -11.51
C THR A 44 -12.61 5.66 -10.61
N ALA A 45 -13.54 4.74 -10.33
CA ALA A 45 -13.27 3.56 -9.49
C ALA A 45 -12.13 2.68 -10.05
N VAL A 46 -11.88 2.73 -11.37
CA VAL A 46 -10.76 2.01 -12.01
C VAL A 46 -9.39 2.52 -11.56
N ASN A 47 -9.30 3.78 -11.13
CA ASN A 47 -8.08 4.39 -10.59
C ASN A 47 -7.89 4.13 -9.09
N VAL A 48 -8.82 3.42 -8.45
CA VAL A 48 -8.74 3.05 -7.03
C VAL A 48 -8.44 1.56 -6.89
N MET A 49 -7.30 1.24 -6.28
CA MET A 49 -6.84 -0.12 -5.99
C MET A 49 -6.95 -0.41 -4.50
N LEU A 50 -7.67 -1.48 -4.15
CA LEU A 50 -7.71 -2.03 -2.81
C LEU A 50 -6.73 -3.19 -2.70
N ASN A 51 -5.92 -3.21 -1.65
CA ASN A 51 -4.98 -4.27 -1.31
C ASN A 51 -5.24 -4.72 0.12
N PHE A 52 -5.43 -6.01 0.33
CA PHE A 52 -5.71 -6.58 1.65
C PHE A 52 -4.48 -7.34 2.16
N SER A 53 -4.13 -7.16 3.43
CA SER A 53 -3.03 -7.92 4.06
C SER A 53 -3.37 -9.39 4.33
N HIS A 54 -4.64 -9.76 4.13
CA HIS A 54 -5.16 -11.11 4.32
C HIS A 54 -5.02 -11.61 5.76
N THR A 55 -5.21 -10.72 6.73
CA THR A 55 -5.18 -11.07 8.15
C THR A 55 -6.50 -11.69 8.61
N HIS A 56 -6.42 -12.79 9.36
CA HIS A 56 -7.56 -13.45 10.00
C HIS A 56 -7.96 -12.82 11.34
N SER A 57 -7.24 -11.80 11.79
CA SER A 57 -7.47 -11.14 13.09
C SER A 57 -8.28 -9.83 12.98
N ALA A 58 -8.79 -9.49 11.80
CA ALA A 58 -9.66 -8.34 11.61
C ALA A 58 -11.14 -8.71 11.85
N PRO A 59 -11.99 -7.75 12.27
CA PRO A 59 -13.43 -7.97 12.34
C PRO A 59 -14.01 -8.39 10.98
N ASP A 60 -15.00 -9.29 11.01
CA ASP A 60 -15.68 -9.76 9.82
C ASP A 60 -16.81 -8.79 9.42
N PRO A 61 -16.76 -8.16 8.22
CA PRO A 61 -17.83 -7.31 7.71
C PRO A 61 -19.14 -8.06 7.45
N PHE A 62 -19.14 -9.39 7.41
CA PHE A 62 -20.33 -10.22 7.25
C PHE A 62 -20.90 -10.73 8.57
N SER A 63 -20.28 -10.40 9.71
CA SER A 63 -20.79 -10.79 11.02
C SER A 63 -22.21 -10.25 11.25
N PRO A 64 -23.19 -11.07 11.65
CA PRO A 64 -24.56 -10.63 11.87
C PRO A 64 -24.71 -9.68 13.07
N LEU A 65 -23.73 -9.64 13.97
CA LEU A 65 -23.77 -8.80 15.16
C LEU A 65 -23.37 -7.34 14.83
N ASN A 66 -22.22 -7.16 14.18
CA ASN A 66 -21.61 -5.83 13.98
C ASN A 66 -20.93 -5.64 12.62
N GLY A 67 -21.07 -6.57 11.67
CA GLY A 67 -20.37 -6.54 10.38
C GLY A 67 -20.65 -5.28 9.57
N GLN A 68 -21.93 -4.90 9.44
CA GLN A 68 -22.33 -3.69 8.71
C GLN A 68 -21.77 -2.40 9.35
N LYS A 69 -21.82 -2.31 10.68
CA LYS A 69 -21.27 -1.15 11.42
C LYS A 69 -19.76 -1.06 11.24
N TYR A 70 -19.08 -2.21 11.29
CA TYR A 70 -17.65 -2.29 11.04
C TYR A 70 -17.29 -1.84 9.62
N TYR A 71 -18.02 -2.32 8.62
CA TYR A 71 -17.80 -1.95 7.23
C TYR A 71 -18.02 -0.45 7.00
N SER A 72 -19.10 0.12 7.52
CA SER A 72 -19.33 1.57 7.45
C SER A 72 -18.16 2.36 8.06
N LEU A 73 -17.70 1.96 9.26
CA LEU A 73 -16.58 2.61 9.92
C LEU A 73 -15.26 2.48 9.13
N LEU A 74 -15.02 1.34 8.48
CA LEU A 74 -13.89 1.15 7.57
C LEU A 74 -13.98 2.15 6.41
N CYS A 75 -15.13 2.25 5.74
CA CYS A 75 -15.33 3.17 4.62
C CYS A 75 -15.07 4.62 5.02
N ASP A 76 -15.66 5.07 6.14
CA ASP A 76 -15.52 6.45 6.61
C ASP A 76 -14.06 6.80 6.92
N ARG A 77 -13.33 5.88 7.55
CA ARG A 77 -11.90 6.05 7.85
C ARG A 77 -11.05 6.10 6.59
N VAL A 78 -11.32 5.25 5.61
CA VAL A 78 -10.60 5.26 4.34
C VAL A 78 -10.85 6.57 3.60
N VAL A 79 -12.10 7.00 3.46
CA VAL A 79 -12.45 8.27 2.81
C VAL A 79 -11.82 9.46 3.52
N SER A 80 -11.83 9.48 4.86
CA SER A 80 -11.16 10.52 5.64
C SER A 80 -9.65 10.56 5.36
N CYS A 81 -8.99 9.40 5.35
CA CYS A 81 -7.55 9.31 5.07
C CYS A 81 -7.21 9.72 3.62
N VAL A 82 -8.09 9.44 2.67
CA VAL A 82 -7.98 9.89 1.28
C VAL A 82 -8.06 11.42 1.18
N LYS A 83 -9.05 12.05 1.84
CA LYS A 83 -9.19 13.51 1.87
C LYS A 83 -7.99 14.19 2.55
N GLU A 84 -7.49 13.60 3.63
CA GLU A 84 -6.26 14.06 4.31
C GLU A 84 -5.03 13.89 3.40
N SER A 85 -4.97 12.81 2.61
CA SER A 85 -3.88 12.61 1.66
C SER A 85 -3.89 13.69 0.59
N LEU A 86 -5.07 14.06 0.07
CA LEU A 86 -5.22 15.05 -1.01
C LEU A 86 -4.60 16.41 -0.65
N VAL A 87 -4.80 16.90 0.58
CA VAL A 87 -4.23 18.20 1.02
C VAL A 87 -2.72 18.16 1.23
N ASN A 88 -2.12 16.97 1.28
CA ASN A 88 -0.70 16.75 1.52
C ASN A 88 0.10 16.42 0.24
N LEU A 89 -0.50 16.59 -0.94
CA LEU A 89 0.11 16.33 -2.25
C LEU A 89 1.41 17.12 -2.41
N GLN A 90 2.50 16.42 -2.75
CA GLN A 90 3.83 17.03 -2.84
C GLN A 90 4.63 16.46 -4.01
N PRO A 91 5.44 17.30 -4.70
CA PRO A 91 6.35 16.85 -5.75
C PRO A 91 7.29 15.73 -5.29
N CYS A 92 7.40 14.66 -6.08
CA CYS A 92 8.19 13.49 -5.76
C CYS A 92 8.99 12.95 -6.95
N LEU A 93 9.96 12.09 -6.62
CA LEU A 93 10.63 11.19 -7.55
C LEU A 93 10.30 9.75 -7.17
N VAL A 94 10.12 8.90 -8.17
CA VAL A 94 9.78 7.49 -8.01
C VAL A 94 10.95 6.64 -8.48
N SER A 95 11.28 5.61 -7.70
CA SER A 95 12.28 4.60 -8.07
C SER A 95 11.77 3.22 -7.70
N TRP A 96 12.18 2.20 -8.46
CA TRP A 96 11.83 0.81 -8.17
C TRP A 96 13.06 -0.09 -8.13
N SER A 97 12.95 -1.19 -7.40
CA SER A 97 13.93 -2.25 -7.39
C SER A 97 13.27 -3.60 -7.11
N VAL A 98 13.94 -4.68 -7.52
CA VAL A 98 13.55 -6.05 -7.19
C VAL A 98 14.76 -6.72 -6.58
N GLY A 99 14.57 -7.31 -5.41
CA GLY A 99 15.53 -8.17 -4.74
C GLY A 99 14.96 -9.56 -4.51
N GLU A 100 15.72 -10.39 -3.81
CA GLU A 100 15.32 -11.74 -3.42
C GLU A 100 15.34 -11.88 -1.89
N THR A 101 14.45 -12.72 -1.36
CA THR A 101 14.34 -13.01 0.07
C THR A 101 13.82 -14.43 0.34
N ASP A 102 14.19 -14.99 1.49
CA ASP A 102 13.81 -16.33 1.93
C ASP A 102 12.70 -16.32 3.00
N ILE A 103 11.91 -15.24 3.08
CA ILE A 103 10.82 -15.09 4.07
C ILE A 103 9.60 -15.98 3.74
N GLY A 104 9.41 -16.31 2.46
CA GLY A 104 8.27 -17.09 2.00
C GLY A 104 8.51 -18.59 2.17
N GLU A 105 7.46 -19.32 2.56
CA GLU A 105 7.43 -20.78 2.56
C GLU A 105 6.21 -21.27 1.78
N ASN A 106 6.36 -22.41 1.09
CA ASN A 106 5.26 -23.08 0.43
C ASN A 106 4.76 -24.22 1.31
N ARG A 107 3.54 -24.08 1.82
CA ARG A 107 2.89 -25.06 2.70
C ARG A 107 2.12 -26.16 1.94
N ARG A 108 2.23 -26.24 0.62
CA ARG A 108 1.58 -27.28 -0.19
C ARG A 108 2.49 -28.50 -0.25
N ASP A 109 1.96 -29.64 0.17
CA ASP A 109 2.67 -30.92 0.13
C ASP A 109 3.25 -31.20 -1.26
N GLY A 110 4.53 -31.58 -1.30
CA GLY A 110 5.26 -31.87 -2.53
C GLY A 110 5.65 -30.65 -3.38
N CYS A 111 5.43 -29.42 -2.92
CA CYS A 111 5.78 -28.21 -3.66
C CYS A 111 6.83 -27.36 -2.93
N SER A 112 8.07 -27.35 -3.44
CA SER A 112 9.18 -26.54 -2.92
C SER A 112 9.30 -25.17 -3.61
N VAL A 113 8.44 -24.88 -4.58
CA VAL A 113 8.50 -23.63 -5.36
C VAL A 113 8.06 -22.47 -4.48
N VAL A 114 8.97 -21.53 -4.25
CA VAL A 114 8.74 -20.29 -3.50
C VAL A 114 9.06 -19.10 -4.40
N ASP A 115 8.18 -18.11 -4.45
CA ASP A 115 8.50 -16.82 -5.06
C ASP A 115 9.38 -16.03 -4.09
N LYS A 116 10.67 -15.88 -4.45
CA LYS A 116 11.63 -15.13 -3.63
C LYS A 116 11.64 -13.64 -3.93
N ARG A 117 10.90 -13.16 -4.94
CA ARG A 117 11.02 -11.78 -5.41
C ARG A 117 10.41 -10.80 -4.41
N LEU A 118 11.23 -9.90 -3.91
CA LEU A 118 10.84 -8.75 -3.11
C LEU A 118 10.84 -7.51 -4.00
N GLY A 119 9.67 -6.98 -4.33
CA GLY A 119 9.55 -5.73 -5.07
C GLY A 119 9.52 -4.54 -4.13
N ALA A 120 10.19 -3.45 -4.51
CA ALA A 120 10.13 -2.20 -3.78
C ALA A 120 9.91 -1.04 -4.75
N LEU A 121 8.94 -0.18 -4.43
CA LEU A 121 8.71 1.10 -5.08
C LEU A 121 8.88 2.20 -4.02
N GLN A 122 9.85 3.09 -4.22
CA GLN A 122 10.16 4.16 -3.28
C GLN A 122 9.82 5.52 -3.89
N PHE A 123 9.19 6.34 -3.06
CA PHE A 123 8.85 7.72 -3.35
C PHE A 123 9.64 8.64 -2.44
N VAL A 124 10.34 9.58 -3.03
CA VAL A 124 11.12 10.61 -2.31
C VAL A 124 10.64 11.98 -2.72
N ASN A 125 10.62 12.94 -1.80
CA ASN A 125 10.29 14.32 -2.10
C ASN A 125 11.31 14.90 -3.09
N ALA A 126 10.84 15.50 -4.18
CA ALA A 126 11.69 15.91 -5.30
C ALA A 126 12.72 16.99 -4.90
N THR A 127 12.36 17.85 -3.95
CA THR A 127 13.22 18.95 -3.49
C THR A 127 14.17 18.49 -2.38
N THR A 128 13.65 17.82 -1.36
CA THR A 128 14.42 17.48 -0.15
C THR A 128 15.13 16.13 -0.21
N GLN A 129 14.81 15.30 -1.21
CA GLN A 129 15.29 13.92 -1.35
C GLN A 129 14.96 13.01 -0.16
N LYS A 130 14.07 13.45 0.75
CA LYS A 130 13.61 12.66 1.89
C LYS A 130 12.57 11.63 1.43
N SER A 131 12.63 10.42 2.00
CA SER A 131 11.65 9.38 1.71
C SER A 131 10.26 9.78 2.22
N ILE A 132 9.26 9.66 1.36
CA ILE A 132 7.84 9.85 1.66
C ILE A 132 7.21 8.48 1.94
N VAL A 133 7.32 7.57 0.97
CA VAL A 133 6.69 6.24 0.98
C VAL A 133 7.64 5.18 0.44
N MET A 134 7.52 3.98 0.99
CA MET A 134 7.96 2.76 0.33
C MET A 134 6.81 1.76 0.24
N LEU A 135 6.50 1.31 -0.97
CA LEU A 135 5.62 0.18 -1.22
C LEU A 135 6.46 -1.07 -1.39
N LEU A 136 6.22 -2.07 -0.56
CA LEU A 136 6.90 -3.36 -0.64
C LEU A 136 5.93 -4.43 -1.09
N ARG A 137 6.24 -5.10 -2.20
CA ARG A 137 5.57 -6.33 -2.62
C ARG A 137 6.26 -7.49 -1.92
N VAL A 138 5.62 -8.00 -0.88
CA VAL A 138 6.08 -9.18 -0.15
C VAL A 138 5.25 -10.40 -0.53
N VAL A 139 5.88 -11.57 -0.48
CA VAL A 139 5.20 -12.83 -0.72
C VAL A 139 4.61 -13.30 0.61
N HIS A 140 3.28 -13.31 0.69
CA HIS A 140 2.54 -14.01 1.71
C HIS A 140 1.56 -14.94 0.98
N MET A 141 1.57 -16.24 1.27
CA MET A 141 0.54 -17.12 0.71
C MET A 141 -0.77 -16.89 1.47
N PRO A 142 -1.89 -16.61 0.78
CA PRO A 142 -2.13 -16.92 -0.64
C PRO A 142 -1.90 -15.77 -1.64
N LEU A 143 -1.61 -14.52 -1.22
CA LEU A 143 -1.55 -13.37 -2.13
C LEU A 143 -0.41 -12.37 -1.83
N PRO A 144 0.23 -11.80 -2.89
CA PRO A 144 1.20 -10.74 -2.70
C PRO A 144 0.54 -9.55 -1.99
N ALA A 145 1.04 -9.20 -0.81
CA ALA A 145 0.58 -8.04 -0.07
C ALA A 145 1.51 -6.87 -0.33
N PHE A 146 0.94 -5.70 -0.65
CA PHE A 146 1.66 -4.45 -0.60
C PHE A 146 1.70 -3.91 0.83
N VAL A 147 2.89 -3.75 1.39
CA VAL A 147 3.08 -3.02 2.65
C VAL A 147 3.43 -1.57 2.30
N VAL A 148 2.62 -0.63 2.77
CA VAL A 148 2.92 0.80 2.65
C VAL A 148 3.67 1.23 3.91
N LYS A 149 4.88 1.74 3.74
CA LYS A 149 5.62 2.39 4.82
C LYS A 149 5.72 3.88 4.54
N ALA A 150 4.83 4.62 5.17
CA ALA A 150 4.87 6.07 5.23
C ALA A 150 5.67 6.54 6.45
N LYS A 151 6.32 7.70 6.36
CA LYS A 151 6.84 8.38 7.56
C LYS A 151 5.64 8.89 8.38
N LYS A 152 5.69 8.70 9.71
CA LYS A 152 4.61 9.07 10.63
C LYS A 152 4.76 10.53 11.03
N ASP A 153 3.87 11.39 10.55
CA ASP A 153 3.58 12.68 11.16
C ASP A 153 2.09 12.62 11.59
N GLY A 154 1.79 12.35 12.88
CA GLY A 154 0.41 12.28 13.38
C GLY A 154 -0.31 10.91 13.26
N ALA A 155 -1.60 10.88 13.63
CA ALA A 155 -2.40 9.68 13.92
C ALA A 155 -2.98 8.94 12.68
N SER A 156 -2.65 9.39 11.47
CA SER A 156 -3.03 8.76 10.20
C SER A 156 -1.77 8.41 9.39
N LYS A 157 -1.69 7.20 8.82
CA LYS A 157 -0.63 6.83 7.87
C LYS A 157 -1.07 7.17 6.44
N ALA A 158 -1.26 8.47 6.19
CA ALA A 158 -1.46 9.03 4.86
C ALA A 158 -0.10 9.34 4.24
N ALA A 159 0.05 9.07 2.94
CA ALA A 159 1.34 9.19 2.31
C ALA A 159 1.18 9.64 0.87
N THR A 160 1.48 10.92 0.64
CA THR A 160 1.03 11.61 -0.55
C THR A 160 2.17 11.92 -1.51
N VAL A 161 1.94 11.68 -2.81
CA VAL A 161 2.97 11.64 -3.85
C VAL A 161 2.44 12.28 -5.14
N VAL A 162 2.99 13.41 -5.56
CA VAL A 162 2.76 14.02 -6.90
C VAL A 162 4.05 13.91 -7.71
N PRO A 163 4.17 13.09 -8.75
CA PRO A 163 5.29 13.20 -9.68
C PRO A 163 5.20 14.49 -10.51
N ASN A 164 6.14 15.42 -10.30
CA ASN A 164 6.31 16.59 -11.17
C ASN A 164 7.32 16.27 -12.28
N GLY A 165 6.92 16.49 -13.54
CA GLY A 165 7.78 16.33 -14.72
C GLY A 165 7.69 14.96 -15.41
N PRO A 166 8.38 14.75 -16.54
CA PRO A 166 8.29 13.51 -17.30
C PRO A 166 8.64 12.35 -16.38
N PHE A 167 7.76 11.36 -16.33
CA PHE A 167 7.87 10.14 -15.54
C PHE A 167 9.15 9.37 -15.95
N LYS A 168 10.30 9.80 -15.43
CA LYS A 168 11.59 9.16 -15.67
C LYS A 168 11.71 7.98 -14.73
N ILE A 169 11.18 6.84 -15.18
CA ILE A 169 11.46 5.54 -14.58
C ILE A 169 12.95 5.27 -14.77
N LYS A 170 13.76 5.61 -13.77
CA LYS A 170 15.10 5.03 -13.68
C LYS A 170 14.94 3.62 -13.15
N GLN A 171 15.23 2.62 -13.99
CA GLN A 171 15.63 1.32 -13.48
C GLN A 171 16.80 1.56 -12.54
N GLY A 172 16.61 1.34 -11.24
CA GLY A 172 17.73 1.24 -10.32
C GLY A 172 18.66 0.18 -10.90
N GLN A 173 19.89 0.56 -11.23
CA GLN A 173 20.89 -0.35 -11.77
C GLN A 173 20.90 -1.66 -10.96
N LYS A 174 21.21 -2.78 -11.63
CA LYS A 174 21.62 -4.06 -11.01
C LYS A 174 22.89 -3.87 -10.15
N GLY A 175 22.83 -3.04 -9.12
CA GLY A 175 24.01 -2.47 -8.48
C GLY A 175 23.67 -1.81 -7.15
N LYS A 176 23.79 -2.60 -6.08
CA LYS A 176 24.23 -2.16 -4.75
C LYS A 176 23.54 -0.94 -4.10
N LEU A 177 22.23 -0.70 -4.28
CA LEU A 177 21.50 0.08 -3.27
C LEU A 177 21.40 -0.81 -2.01
N SER A 178 22.15 -0.39 -0.97
CA SER A 178 22.52 -1.18 0.21
C SER A 178 21.43 -2.16 0.70
N LYS A 179 21.72 -3.47 0.54
CA LYS A 179 20.97 -4.58 1.16
C LYS A 179 20.69 -4.32 2.65
N ALA A 180 21.59 -3.60 3.36
CA ALA A 180 21.45 -3.33 4.78
C ALA A 180 20.25 -2.43 5.12
N ARG A 181 19.89 -1.44 4.28
CA ARG A 181 18.74 -0.56 4.55
C ARG A 181 17.40 -1.27 4.38
N HIS A 182 17.29 -2.18 3.40
CA HIS A 182 16.11 -3.01 3.19
C HIS A 182 15.95 -4.04 4.31
N MET A 183 17.03 -4.73 4.69
CA MET A 183 17.01 -5.71 5.79
C MET A 183 16.72 -5.05 7.15
N ALA A 184 17.20 -3.82 7.40
CA ALA A 184 16.86 -3.07 8.60
C ALA A 184 15.39 -2.61 8.62
N ALA A 185 14.86 -2.15 7.49
CA ALA A 185 13.45 -1.77 7.37
C ALA A 185 12.50 -2.97 7.57
N LEU A 186 12.94 -4.16 7.16
CA LEU A 186 12.25 -5.43 7.28
C LEU A 186 12.37 -6.03 8.70
N ARG A 187 13.56 -6.06 9.31
CA ARG A 187 13.74 -6.45 10.74
C ARG A 187 12.85 -5.61 11.65
N TYR A 188 12.86 -4.29 11.46
CA TYR A 188 11.98 -3.39 12.19
C TYR A 188 10.47 -3.64 11.96
N ALA A 189 10.09 -4.17 10.79
CA ALA A 189 8.70 -4.51 10.49
C ALA A 189 8.28 -5.88 11.06
N ILE A 190 9.23 -6.81 11.23
CA ILE A 190 9.02 -8.15 11.79
C ILE A 190 9.05 -8.11 13.33
N GLU A 191 9.94 -7.33 13.93
CA GLU A 191 10.19 -7.26 15.38
C GLU A 191 9.13 -6.46 16.18
N ARG A 192 8.10 -5.91 15.51
CA ARG A 192 6.99 -5.17 16.16
C ARG A 192 5.61 -5.85 15.99
N ARG A 193 5.58 -7.16 15.79
CA ARG A 193 4.35 -7.94 16.01
C ARG A 193 4.17 -8.24 17.49
#